data_AF-A0A3Q0J361-F1
#
_entry.id   AF-A0A3Q0J361-F1
#
_cell.length_a   1.000
_cell.length_b   1.000
_cell.length_c   1.000
_cell.angle_alpha   90.00
_cell.angle_beta   90.00
_cell.angle_gamma   90.00
#
_symmetry.space_group_name_H-M   'P 1'
#
loop_
_entity.id
_entity.type
_entity.pdbx_description
1 polymer ?
#
loop_
_entity_poly.entity_id
_entity_poly.type
_entity_poly.pdbx_seq_one_letter_code
_entity_poly.pdbx_strand_id
1 'polypeptide(L)'
;MQQSAEEVWHIFFDRRFDNKTADCKNIIDHTNEQQKALEKQKAEICERKRRMIEMKQELDKKEESTEEIRGNYSTLEQEVQAKNKKLQKIYSKYEEVKQDIQDIMDEFNRDRRDLEQSQDELLKDLKLRKLIIENFIPIEELKRLEQRLVYDEESSQWNIVPETNPFYIQKRLVASPQLRRPTTLKAREKISQCPTDAGKTRFIGENILTLNFDICPNNCKNYQGPKVAPSILSVLQAALQDEADIDVDVKSTASKKIHRANKTPLYPKPRGLVPK
;
A
#
# COMPACT_ATOMS: atom_id res chain seq x y z
N MET A 1 -108.16 -97.50 90.85
CA MET A 1 -107.81 -97.07 89.48
C MET A 1 -108.22 -95.62 89.25
N GLN A 2 -107.65 -94.65 89.99
CA GLN A 2 -107.92 -93.21 89.76
C GLN A 2 -106.75 -92.29 90.16
N GLN A 3 -105.76 -92.77 90.92
CA GLN A 3 -104.51 -92.03 91.22
C GLN A 3 -103.51 -91.99 90.04
N SER A 4 -103.74 -92.76 88.97
CA SER A 4 -102.83 -92.83 87.81
C SER A 4 -103.08 -91.75 86.75
N ALA A 5 -104.16 -90.98 86.83
CA ALA A 5 -104.51 -89.98 85.81
C ALA A 5 -103.92 -88.59 86.11
N GLU A 6 -103.88 -88.17 87.38
CA GLU A 6 -103.36 -86.84 87.77
C GLU A 6 -101.83 -86.75 87.78
N GLU A 7 -101.13 -87.84 88.12
CA GLU A 7 -99.66 -87.92 87.99
C GLU A 7 -99.21 -87.84 86.54
N VAL A 8 -99.98 -88.43 85.61
CA VAL A 8 -99.66 -88.37 84.17
C VAL A 8 -99.84 -86.96 83.62
N TRP A 9 -100.86 -86.22 84.06
CA TRP A 9 -101.05 -84.83 83.63
C TRP A 9 -99.95 -83.88 84.14
N HIS A 10 -99.51 -84.01 85.40
CA HIS A 10 -98.40 -83.20 85.92
C HIS A 10 -97.06 -83.55 85.25
N ILE A 11 -96.74 -84.84 85.08
CA ILE A 11 -95.52 -85.27 84.39
C ILE A 11 -95.53 -84.81 82.92
N PHE A 12 -96.70 -84.79 82.26
CA PHE A 12 -96.80 -84.34 80.88
C PHE A 12 -96.69 -82.82 80.74
N PHE A 13 -97.17 -82.04 81.72
CA PHE A 13 -97.09 -80.59 81.71
C PHE A 13 -95.68 -80.07 82.07
N ASP A 14 -95.06 -80.62 83.12
CA ASP A 14 -93.70 -80.26 83.54
C ASP A 14 -92.65 -80.68 82.49
N ARG A 15 -92.77 -81.90 81.94
CA ARG A 15 -91.88 -82.36 80.86
C ARG A 15 -92.03 -81.55 79.57
N ARG A 16 -93.19 -80.94 79.33
CA ARG A 16 -93.42 -80.10 78.15
C ARG A 16 -92.93 -78.66 78.35
N PHE A 17 -92.92 -78.15 79.58
CA PHE A 17 -92.43 -76.80 79.89
C PHE A 17 -90.89 -76.76 80.03
N ASP A 18 -90.28 -77.80 80.61
CA ASP A 18 -88.82 -77.92 80.73
C ASP A 18 -88.14 -78.19 79.38
N ASN A 19 -88.75 -79.00 78.51
CA ASN A 19 -88.22 -79.21 77.16
C ASN A 19 -88.29 -77.93 76.30
N LYS A 20 -89.27 -77.04 76.53
CA LYS A 20 -89.42 -75.79 75.77
C LYS A 20 -88.44 -74.71 76.22
N THR A 21 -88.14 -74.63 77.52
CA THR A 21 -87.16 -73.66 78.06
C THR A 21 -85.72 -74.12 77.86
N ALA A 22 -85.44 -75.42 77.84
CA ALA A 22 -84.13 -75.96 77.46
C ALA A 22 -83.82 -75.71 75.96
N ASP A 23 -84.81 -75.86 75.08
CA ASP A 23 -84.67 -75.61 73.63
C ASP A 23 -84.49 -74.10 73.34
N CYS A 24 -85.22 -73.23 74.05
CA CYS A 24 -85.01 -71.78 73.96
C CYS A 24 -83.64 -71.32 74.49
N LYS A 25 -83.12 -71.91 75.58
CA LYS A 25 -81.77 -71.61 76.08
C LYS A 25 -80.69 -71.99 75.05
N ASN A 26 -80.83 -73.14 74.42
CA ASN A 26 -79.88 -73.63 73.40
C ASN A 26 -79.89 -72.75 72.13
N ILE A 27 -81.07 -72.28 71.68
CA ILE A 27 -81.20 -71.35 70.55
C ILE A 27 -80.61 -69.98 70.90
N ILE A 28 -80.88 -69.47 72.10
CA ILE A 28 -80.35 -68.17 72.56
C ILE A 28 -78.82 -68.23 72.72
N ASP A 29 -78.28 -69.31 73.28
CA ASP A 29 -76.84 -69.49 73.42
C ASP A 29 -76.15 -69.64 72.06
N HIS A 30 -76.72 -70.41 71.12
CA HIS A 30 -76.18 -70.54 69.77
C HIS A 30 -76.20 -69.22 68.98
N THR A 31 -77.26 -68.43 69.11
CA THR A 31 -77.34 -67.09 68.49
C THR A 31 -76.36 -66.10 69.12
N ASN A 32 -76.12 -66.18 70.44
CA ASN A 32 -75.11 -65.37 71.14
C ASN A 32 -73.68 -65.76 70.71
N GLU A 33 -73.39 -67.06 70.56
CA GLU A 33 -72.13 -67.54 70.02
C GLU A 33 -71.89 -67.12 68.57
N GLN A 34 -72.92 -67.22 67.72
CA GLN A 34 -72.87 -66.71 66.34
C GLN A 34 -72.66 -65.20 66.31
N GLN A 35 -73.32 -64.45 67.19
CA GLN A 35 -73.17 -63.00 67.30
C GLN A 35 -71.75 -62.61 67.76
N LYS A 36 -71.19 -63.31 68.74
CA LYS A 36 -69.81 -63.13 69.21
C LYS A 36 -68.78 -63.50 68.15
N ALA A 37 -69.03 -64.54 67.37
CA ALA A 37 -68.19 -64.91 66.23
C ALA A 37 -68.23 -63.86 65.12
N LEU A 38 -69.41 -63.32 64.79
CA LEU A 38 -69.57 -62.23 63.83
C LEU A 38 -68.90 -60.95 64.32
N GLU A 39 -69.00 -60.62 65.61
CA GLU A 39 -68.32 -59.46 66.19
C GLU A 39 -66.80 -59.60 66.11
N LYS A 40 -66.26 -60.79 66.41
CA LYS A 40 -64.83 -61.10 66.27
C LYS A 40 -64.37 -60.97 64.81
N GLN A 41 -65.13 -61.49 63.86
CA GLN A 41 -64.82 -61.33 62.43
C GLN A 41 -64.90 -59.87 61.98
N LYS A 42 -65.90 -59.12 62.44
CA LYS A 42 -66.02 -57.68 62.14
C LYS A 42 -64.84 -56.90 62.70
N ALA A 43 -64.42 -57.19 63.93
CA ALA A 43 -63.25 -56.58 64.55
C ALA A 43 -61.97 -56.88 63.76
N GLU A 44 -61.78 -58.14 63.34
CA GLU A 44 -60.64 -58.54 62.50
C GLU A 44 -60.66 -57.86 61.12
N ILE A 45 -61.84 -57.76 60.48
CA ILE A 45 -62.00 -57.04 59.21
C ILE A 45 -61.68 -55.55 59.38
N CYS A 46 -62.15 -54.92 60.47
CA CYS A 46 -61.84 -53.53 60.77
C CYS A 46 -60.34 -53.31 60.98
N GLU A 47 -59.67 -54.19 61.71
CA GLU A 47 -58.23 -54.10 61.94
C GLU A 47 -57.44 -54.28 60.63
N ARG A 48 -57.80 -55.27 59.81
CA ARG A 48 -57.20 -55.48 58.48
C ARG A 48 -57.41 -54.26 57.57
N LYS A 49 -58.60 -53.66 57.57
CA LYS A 49 -58.88 -52.42 56.84
C LYS A 49 -58.03 -51.26 57.35
N ARG A 50 -57.85 -51.13 58.67
CA ARG A 50 -56.98 -50.10 59.26
C ARG A 50 -55.54 -50.24 58.77
N ARG A 51 -54.97 -51.45 58.85
CA ARG A 51 -53.61 -51.73 58.34
C ARG A 51 -53.49 -51.48 56.84
N MET A 52 -54.52 -51.83 56.05
CA MET A 52 -54.54 -51.57 54.61
C MET A 52 -54.51 -50.07 54.30
N ILE A 53 -55.27 -49.26 55.05
CA ILE A 53 -55.27 -47.80 54.91
C ILE A 53 -53.92 -47.21 55.33
N GLU A 54 -53.36 -47.65 56.45
CA GLU A 54 -52.03 -47.22 56.92
C GLU A 54 -50.94 -47.55 55.88
N MET A 55 -50.92 -48.78 55.36
CA MET A 55 -49.98 -49.17 54.29
C MET A 55 -50.18 -48.35 53.02
N LYS A 56 -51.43 -48.10 52.63
CA LYS A 56 -51.73 -47.27 51.45
C LYS A 56 -51.25 -45.84 51.65
N GLN A 57 -51.52 -45.22 52.79
CA GLN A 57 -51.04 -43.87 53.10
C GLN A 57 -49.51 -43.78 53.08
N GLU A 58 -48.81 -44.81 53.56
CA GLU A 58 -47.35 -44.86 53.52
C GLU A 58 -46.82 -45.02 52.07
N LEU A 59 -47.51 -45.79 51.23
CA LEU A 59 -47.20 -45.86 49.79
C LEU A 59 -47.43 -44.52 49.10
N ASP A 60 -48.59 -43.90 49.32
CA ASP A 60 -48.95 -42.61 48.72
C ASP A 60 -47.92 -41.52 49.10
N LYS A 61 -47.46 -41.47 50.36
CA LYS A 61 -46.39 -40.55 50.81
C LYS A 61 -45.04 -40.82 50.15
N LYS A 62 -44.69 -42.09 49.96
CA LYS A 62 -43.45 -42.47 49.27
C LYS A 62 -43.52 -42.10 47.79
N GLU A 63 -44.66 -42.35 47.15
CA GLU A 63 -44.90 -41.96 45.77
C GLU A 63 -44.79 -40.44 45.62
N GLU A 64 -45.46 -39.65 46.47
CA GLU A 64 -45.37 -38.18 46.50
C GLU A 64 -43.91 -37.71 46.66
N SER A 65 -43.17 -38.26 47.63
CA SER A 65 -41.76 -37.92 47.83
C SER A 65 -40.89 -38.29 46.61
N THR A 66 -41.13 -39.42 45.97
CA THR A 66 -40.38 -39.81 44.76
C THR A 66 -40.71 -38.93 43.56
N GLU A 67 -41.95 -38.47 43.45
CA GLU A 67 -42.40 -37.54 42.42
C GLU A 67 -41.78 -36.15 42.61
N GLU A 68 -41.75 -35.64 43.84
CA GLU A 68 -41.06 -34.39 44.18
C GLU A 68 -39.58 -34.43 43.82
N ILE A 69 -38.89 -35.51 44.22
CA ILE A 69 -37.46 -35.72 43.91
C ILE A 69 -37.25 -35.77 42.39
N ARG A 70 -38.09 -36.51 41.65
CA ARG A 70 -38.02 -36.59 40.19
C ARG A 70 -38.23 -35.22 39.54
N GLY A 71 -39.20 -34.44 40.03
CA GLY A 71 -39.46 -33.07 39.59
C GLY A 71 -38.24 -32.17 39.77
N ASN A 72 -37.66 -32.19 40.98
CA ASN A 72 -36.47 -31.41 41.32
C ASN A 72 -35.25 -31.79 40.46
N TYR A 73 -35.01 -33.08 40.24
CA TYR A 73 -33.93 -33.55 39.36
C TYR A 73 -34.13 -33.09 37.91
N SER A 74 -35.35 -33.15 37.38
CA SER A 74 -35.68 -32.66 36.04
C SER A 74 -35.40 -31.16 35.90
N THR A 75 -35.79 -30.35 36.88
CA THR A 75 -35.50 -28.91 36.88
C THR A 75 -34.00 -28.62 36.93
N LEU A 76 -33.26 -29.34 37.79
CA LEU A 76 -31.81 -29.19 37.89
C LEU A 76 -31.09 -29.58 36.59
N GLU A 77 -31.52 -30.67 35.94
CA GLU A 77 -30.98 -31.10 34.66
C GLU A 77 -31.20 -30.05 33.58
N GLN A 78 -32.41 -29.48 33.49
CA GLN A 78 -32.71 -28.39 32.56
C GLN A 78 -31.82 -27.16 32.80
N GLU A 79 -31.56 -26.81 34.06
CA GLU A 79 -30.68 -25.69 34.40
C GLU A 79 -29.23 -25.96 33.98
N VAL A 80 -28.71 -27.16 34.24
CA VAL A 80 -27.37 -27.58 33.80
C VAL A 80 -27.27 -27.53 32.28
N GLN A 81 -28.27 -28.05 31.55
CA GLN A 81 -28.30 -27.98 30.09
C GLN A 81 -28.34 -26.53 29.59
N ALA A 82 -29.13 -25.66 30.21
CA ALA A 82 -29.22 -24.25 29.84
C ALA A 82 -27.88 -23.53 30.10
N LYS A 83 -27.22 -23.80 31.23
CA LYS A 83 -25.89 -23.26 31.56
C LYS A 83 -24.82 -23.78 30.60
N ASN A 84 -24.80 -25.07 30.27
CA ASN A 84 -23.87 -25.64 29.30
C ASN A 84 -24.05 -25.02 27.91
N LYS A 85 -25.29 -24.82 27.44
CA LYS A 85 -25.56 -24.13 26.17
C LYS A 85 -25.05 -22.70 26.17
N LYS A 86 -25.22 -21.96 27.27
CA LYS A 86 -24.69 -20.59 27.42
C LYS A 86 -23.17 -20.58 27.41
N LEU A 87 -22.54 -21.50 28.16
CA LEU A 87 -21.09 -21.66 28.22
C LEU A 87 -20.53 -21.95 26.83
N GLN A 88 -21.10 -22.92 26.11
CA GLN A 88 -20.68 -23.26 24.76
C GLN A 88 -20.75 -22.06 23.81
N LYS A 89 -21.85 -21.28 23.87
CA LYS A 89 -21.98 -20.05 23.06
C LYS A 89 -20.90 -19.02 23.36
N ILE A 90 -20.59 -18.79 24.65
CA ILE A 90 -19.54 -17.84 25.05
C ILE A 90 -18.17 -18.36 24.62
N TYR A 91 -17.93 -19.67 24.78
CA TYR A 91 -16.68 -20.29 24.37
C TYR A 91 -16.46 -20.19 22.85
N SER A 92 -17.49 -20.43 22.04
CA SER A 92 -17.41 -20.24 20.58
C SER A 92 -17.06 -18.81 20.21
N LYS A 93 -17.70 -17.81 20.84
CA LYS A 93 -17.36 -16.39 20.62
C LYS A 93 -15.94 -16.04 21.08
N TYR A 94 -15.49 -16.65 22.16
CA TYR A 94 -14.13 -16.46 22.64
C TYR A 94 -13.10 -17.01 21.65
N GLU A 95 -13.30 -18.22 21.12
CA GLU A 95 -12.41 -18.79 20.09
C GLU A 95 -12.46 -17.98 18.80
N GLU A 96 -13.62 -17.45 18.40
CA GLU A 96 -13.76 -16.53 17.26
C GLU A 96 -12.92 -15.27 17.45
N VAL A 97 -13.10 -14.54 18.56
CA VAL A 97 -12.31 -13.32 18.85
C VAL A 97 -10.82 -13.63 18.99
N LYS A 98 -10.46 -14.79 19.55
CA LYS A 98 -9.06 -15.22 19.66
C LYS A 98 -8.45 -15.47 18.28
N GLN A 99 -9.20 -16.07 17.36
CA GLN A 99 -8.79 -16.26 15.98
C GLN A 99 -8.66 -14.90 15.26
N ASP A 100 -9.64 -14.00 15.43
CA ASP A 100 -9.60 -12.66 14.84
C ASP A 100 -8.34 -11.88 15.29
N ILE A 101 -7.97 -11.97 16.57
CA ILE A 101 -6.75 -11.34 17.08
C ILE A 101 -5.52 -11.90 16.37
N GLN A 102 -5.43 -13.22 16.20
CA GLN A 102 -4.32 -13.86 15.51
C GLN A 102 -4.26 -13.43 14.04
N ASP A 103 -5.40 -13.40 13.36
CA ASP A 103 -5.49 -13.01 11.96
C ASP A 103 -5.09 -11.54 11.76
N ILE A 104 -5.57 -10.63 12.61
CA ILE A 104 -5.18 -9.21 12.61
C ILE A 104 -3.67 -9.05 12.87
N MET A 105 -3.10 -9.81 13.81
CA MET A 105 -1.67 -9.75 14.07
C MET A 105 -0.85 -10.23 12.87
N ASP A 106 -1.31 -11.28 12.18
CA ASP A 106 -0.63 -11.81 11.00
C ASP A 106 -0.74 -10.86 9.81
N GLU A 107 -1.91 -10.22 9.61
CA GLU A 107 -2.10 -9.16 8.61
C GLU A 107 -1.21 -7.95 8.92
N PHE A 108 -1.25 -7.42 10.15
CA PHE A 108 -0.40 -6.30 10.56
C PHE A 108 1.09 -6.59 10.31
N ASN A 109 1.55 -7.80 10.61
CA ASN A 109 2.93 -8.20 10.36
C ASN A 109 3.27 -8.31 8.87
N ARG A 110 2.32 -8.68 8.01
CA ARG A 110 2.50 -8.67 6.55
C ARG A 110 2.61 -7.24 6.04
N ASP A 111 1.63 -6.40 6.38
CA ASP A 111 1.61 -4.98 5.99
C ASP A 111 2.87 -4.26 6.44
N ARG A 112 3.33 -4.52 7.67
CA ARG A 112 4.58 -3.95 8.19
C ARG A 112 5.78 -4.35 7.33
N ARG A 113 5.90 -5.63 6.95
CA ARG A 113 6.99 -6.11 6.09
C ARG A 113 6.92 -5.52 4.68
N ASP A 114 5.72 -5.40 4.12
CA ASP A 114 5.53 -4.84 2.79
C ASP A 114 5.86 -3.34 2.77
N LEU A 115 5.51 -2.60 3.83
CA LEU A 115 5.92 -1.20 4.02
C LEU A 115 7.43 -1.06 4.23
N GLU A 116 8.05 -1.92 5.03
CA GLU A 116 9.51 -1.96 5.22
C GLU A 116 10.21 -2.22 3.88
N GLN A 117 9.72 -3.16 3.08
CA GLN A 117 10.27 -3.45 1.76
C GLN A 117 10.14 -2.25 0.81
N SER A 118 8.96 -1.62 0.74
CA SER A 118 8.74 -0.42 -0.08
C SER A 118 9.64 0.74 0.35
N GLN A 119 9.81 0.94 1.67
CA GLN A 119 10.74 1.93 2.20
C GLN A 119 12.17 1.64 1.75
N ASP A 120 12.63 0.40 1.86
CA ASP A 120 13.97 0.00 1.44
C ASP A 120 14.20 0.17 -0.06
N GLU A 121 13.21 -0.15 -0.89
CA GLU A 121 13.25 0.06 -2.34
C GLU A 121 13.35 1.55 -2.69
N LEU A 122 12.47 2.38 -2.12
CA LEU A 122 12.52 3.84 -2.31
C LEU A 122 13.86 4.44 -1.84
N LEU A 123 14.41 3.93 -0.75
CA LEU A 123 15.68 4.38 -0.20
C LEU A 123 16.87 3.96 -1.08
N LYS A 124 16.84 2.76 -1.67
CA LYS A 124 17.81 2.33 -2.69
C LYS A 124 17.75 3.22 -3.93
N ASP A 125 16.55 3.49 -4.43
CA ASP A 125 16.33 4.35 -5.58
C ASP A 125 16.82 5.78 -5.33
N LEU A 126 16.50 6.34 -4.16
CA LEU A 126 16.97 7.66 -3.75
C LEU A 126 18.49 7.70 -3.69
N LYS A 127 19.11 6.72 -3.03
CA LYS A 127 20.58 6.62 -2.94
C LYS A 127 21.22 6.51 -4.32
N LEU A 128 20.66 5.69 -5.21
CA LEU A 128 21.13 5.55 -6.58
C LEU A 128 21.05 6.88 -7.33
N ARG A 129 19.91 7.57 -7.27
CA ARG A 129 19.73 8.89 -7.91
C ARG A 129 20.72 9.92 -7.36
N LYS A 130 20.90 9.99 -6.04
CA LYS A 130 21.91 10.87 -5.42
C LYS A 130 23.32 10.56 -5.91
N LEU A 131 23.69 9.28 -5.95
CA LEU A 131 25.00 8.86 -6.42
C LEU A 131 25.23 9.26 -7.90
N ILE A 132 24.20 9.11 -8.75
CA ILE A 132 24.27 9.56 -10.14
C ILE A 132 24.48 11.07 -10.22
N ILE A 133 23.73 11.84 -9.44
CA ILE A 133 23.84 13.30 -9.39
C ILE A 133 25.27 13.71 -8.96
N GLU A 134 25.79 13.12 -7.88
CA GLU A 134 27.11 13.44 -7.33
C GLU A 134 28.27 13.07 -8.27
N ASN A 135 28.16 11.98 -9.05
CA ASN A 135 29.24 11.50 -9.91
C ASN A 135 29.18 12.04 -11.35
N PHE A 136 28.00 12.33 -11.88
CA PHE A 136 27.81 12.64 -13.31
C PHE A 136 27.32 14.07 -13.60
N ILE A 137 26.88 14.84 -12.61
CA ILE A 137 26.36 16.20 -12.82
C ILE A 137 27.32 17.23 -12.22
N PRO A 138 27.84 18.18 -13.02
CA PRO A 138 28.64 19.29 -12.50
C PRO A 138 27.87 20.13 -11.47
N ILE A 139 28.57 20.54 -10.41
CA ILE A 139 27.99 21.25 -9.26
C ILE A 139 27.35 22.58 -9.69
N GLU A 140 27.89 23.24 -10.72
CA GLU A 140 27.39 24.50 -11.26
C GLU A 140 26.00 24.34 -11.90
N GLU A 141 25.79 23.27 -12.66
CA GLU A 141 24.50 22.97 -13.30
C GLU A 141 23.45 22.55 -12.26
N LEU A 142 23.87 21.80 -11.23
CA LEU A 142 23.02 21.41 -10.12
C LEU A 142 22.48 22.64 -9.38
N LYS A 143 23.35 23.58 -9.01
CA LYS A 143 22.95 24.85 -8.37
C LYS A 143 22.02 25.67 -9.26
N ARG A 144 22.26 25.70 -10.58
CA ARG A 144 21.40 26.40 -11.53
C ARG A 144 19.99 25.80 -11.57
N LEU A 145 19.89 24.48 -11.53
CA LEU A 145 18.61 23.76 -11.49
C LEU A 145 17.89 23.95 -10.14
N GLU A 146 18.58 23.85 -9.01
CA GLU A 146 18.00 24.03 -7.67
C GLU A 146 17.33 25.39 -7.51
N GLN A 147 17.93 26.46 -8.04
CA GLN A 147 17.37 27.82 -7.99
C GLN A 147 16.06 27.98 -8.80
N ARG A 148 15.80 27.08 -9.75
CA ARG A 148 14.65 27.14 -10.67
C ARG A 148 13.57 26.13 -10.32
N LEU A 149 13.87 25.20 -9.42
CA LEU A 149 12.99 24.12 -9.03
C LEU A 149 11.99 24.64 -8.01
N VAL A 150 10.70 24.63 -8.36
CA VAL A 150 9.61 25.04 -7.47
C VAL A 150 8.72 23.84 -7.24
N TYR A 151 8.53 23.49 -5.97
CA TYR A 151 7.58 22.44 -5.60
C TYR A 151 6.18 23.04 -5.57
N ASP A 152 5.25 22.37 -6.26
CA ASP A 152 3.83 22.68 -6.20
C ASP A 152 3.13 21.68 -5.28
N GLU A 153 2.66 22.15 -4.12
CA GLU A 153 2.00 21.33 -3.11
C GLU A 153 0.62 20.82 -3.59
N GLU A 154 -0.09 21.60 -4.41
CA GLU A 154 -1.45 21.25 -4.85
C GLU A 154 -1.42 20.08 -5.84
N SER A 155 -0.47 20.11 -6.79
CA SER A 155 -0.26 19.02 -7.74
C SER A 155 0.71 17.95 -7.25
N SER A 156 1.40 18.18 -6.12
CA SER A 156 2.47 17.33 -5.58
C SER A 156 3.60 17.03 -6.59
N GLN A 157 3.93 18.01 -7.44
CA GLN A 157 4.91 17.87 -8.52
C GLN A 157 6.00 18.94 -8.45
N TRP A 158 7.18 18.60 -8.96
CA TRP A 158 8.28 19.55 -9.13
C TRP A 158 8.20 20.21 -10.50
N ASN A 159 8.11 21.54 -10.52
CA ASN A 159 8.09 22.35 -11.73
C ASN A 159 9.43 23.08 -11.90
N ILE A 160 9.96 23.09 -13.12
CA ILE A 160 11.18 23.82 -13.46
C ILE A 160 10.78 25.13 -14.13
N VAL A 161 11.06 26.26 -13.49
CA VAL A 161 10.85 27.58 -14.09
C VAL A 161 11.81 27.71 -15.29
N PRO A 162 11.32 28.04 -16.51
CA PRO A 162 12.19 28.23 -17.66
C PRO A 162 13.30 29.23 -17.35
N GLU A 163 14.53 28.90 -17.73
CA GLU A 163 15.59 29.89 -17.85
C GLU A 163 15.12 30.86 -18.92
N THR A 164 14.66 32.03 -18.53
CA THR A 164 14.52 33.14 -19.47
C THR A 164 15.92 33.57 -19.89
N ASN A 165 16.52 32.78 -20.78
CA ASN A 165 17.54 33.24 -21.70
C ASN A 165 16.83 33.44 -23.04
N PRO A 166 16.29 34.65 -23.32
CA PRO A 166 15.54 34.95 -24.54
C PRO A 166 16.36 34.81 -25.84
N PHE A 167 17.61 34.36 -25.76
CA PHE A 167 18.53 34.33 -26.90
C PHE A 167 18.49 33.08 -27.78
N TYR A 168 17.84 31.96 -27.40
CA TYR A 168 17.88 30.74 -28.25
C TYR A 168 16.60 29.89 -28.34
N ILE A 169 15.43 30.38 -27.94
CA ILE A 169 14.18 29.76 -28.44
C ILE A 169 13.88 30.36 -29.81
N GLN A 170 14.63 29.93 -30.82
CA GLN A 170 14.21 30.12 -32.21
C GLN A 170 12.93 29.30 -32.39
N LYS A 171 11.77 29.97 -32.37
CA LYS A 171 10.52 29.35 -32.82
C LYS A 171 10.80 28.67 -34.16
N ARG A 172 10.48 27.38 -34.27
CA ARG A 172 10.64 26.62 -35.51
C ARG A 172 10.03 27.42 -36.66
N LEU A 173 10.87 27.89 -37.58
CA LEU A 173 10.41 28.71 -38.70
C LEU A 173 9.41 27.89 -39.53
N VAL A 174 8.20 28.41 -39.70
CA VAL A 174 7.15 27.76 -40.50
C VAL A 174 7.16 28.41 -41.89
N ALA A 175 7.21 27.59 -42.93
CA ALA A 175 7.12 28.07 -44.30
C ALA A 175 5.74 28.69 -44.55
N SER A 176 5.70 29.89 -45.16
CA SER A 176 4.44 30.52 -45.54
C SER A 176 3.75 29.71 -46.65
N PRO A 177 2.48 29.31 -46.47
CA PRO A 177 1.79 28.40 -47.40
C PRO A 177 1.54 28.96 -48.80
N GLN A 178 1.73 30.27 -49.00
CA GLN A 178 1.52 30.94 -50.28
C GLN A 178 2.71 30.82 -51.24
N LEU A 179 3.87 30.33 -50.77
CA LEU A 179 5.06 30.18 -51.60
C LEU A 179 5.22 28.73 -52.06
N ARG A 180 5.55 28.55 -53.35
CA ARG A 180 5.77 27.21 -53.94
C ARG A 180 6.93 26.44 -53.30
N ARG A 181 7.90 27.13 -52.69
CA ARG A 181 9.03 26.55 -51.96
C ARG A 181 9.28 27.31 -50.66
N PRO A 182 9.74 26.65 -49.59
CA PRO A 182 10.10 27.31 -48.35
C PRO A 182 11.34 28.19 -48.55
N THR A 183 11.13 29.48 -48.80
CA THR A 183 12.20 30.47 -48.93
C THR A 183 12.25 31.36 -47.70
N THR A 184 13.45 31.72 -47.25
CA THR A 184 13.64 32.61 -46.11
C THR A 184 13.43 34.07 -46.53
N LEU A 185 13.00 34.93 -45.60
CA LEU A 185 12.82 36.37 -45.88
C LEU A 185 14.09 37.02 -46.45
N LYS A 186 15.25 36.72 -45.86
CA LYS A 186 16.56 37.21 -46.37
C LYS A 186 16.84 36.78 -47.81
N ALA A 187 16.51 35.54 -48.17
CA ALA A 187 16.69 35.08 -49.55
C ALA A 187 15.83 35.90 -50.52
N ARG A 188 14.58 36.20 -50.15
CA ARG A 188 13.67 36.99 -50.97
C ARG A 188 14.11 38.45 -51.12
N GLU A 189 14.54 39.08 -50.03
CA GLU A 189 15.09 40.44 -50.07
C GLU A 189 16.31 40.51 -50.99
N LYS A 190 17.21 39.52 -50.92
CA LYS A 190 18.39 39.47 -51.79
C LYS A 190 18.06 39.23 -53.26
N ILE A 191 17.07 38.38 -53.57
CA ILE A 191 16.57 38.21 -54.94
C ILE A 191 15.96 39.52 -55.46
N SER A 192 15.17 40.23 -54.64
CA SER A 192 14.58 41.52 -55.03
C SER A 192 15.61 42.64 -55.23
N GLN A 193 16.70 42.61 -54.46
CA GLN A 193 17.75 43.63 -54.51
C GLN A 193 18.71 43.44 -55.69
N CYS A 194 18.96 42.21 -56.13
CA CYS A 194 19.89 41.90 -57.22
C CYS A 194 19.35 40.82 -58.16
N PRO A 195 18.45 41.15 -59.11
CA PRO A 195 17.89 40.17 -60.05
C PRO A 195 18.87 39.71 -61.14
N THR A 196 19.90 40.51 -61.45
CA THR A 196 20.76 40.38 -62.65
C THR A 196 22.23 40.12 -62.35
N ASP A 197 22.61 39.86 -61.10
CA ASP A 197 23.98 39.42 -60.76
C ASP A 197 24.17 37.94 -61.15
N ALA A 198 24.44 37.70 -62.44
CA ALA A 198 24.73 36.38 -63.00
C ALA A 198 25.98 35.68 -62.41
N GLY A 199 26.65 36.29 -61.42
CA GLY A 199 27.84 35.75 -60.73
C GLY A 199 27.63 35.37 -59.26
N LYS A 200 26.44 35.58 -58.65
CA LYS A 200 26.18 35.22 -57.24
C LYS A 200 25.01 34.24 -57.12
N THR A 201 25.31 32.96 -57.29
CA THR A 201 24.37 31.83 -57.33
C THR A 201 23.63 31.48 -56.04
N ARG A 202 23.83 32.22 -54.94
CA ARG A 202 23.27 31.81 -53.63
C ARG A 202 21.78 32.09 -53.47
N PHE A 203 21.22 33.07 -54.18
CA PHE A 203 19.80 33.39 -54.14
C PHE A 203 19.30 33.62 -55.56
N ILE A 204 18.88 32.54 -56.24
CA ILE A 204 18.38 32.56 -57.61
C ILE A 204 16.85 32.48 -57.59
N GLY A 205 16.18 33.35 -58.37
CA GLY A 205 14.74 33.27 -58.62
C GLY A 205 14.37 32.12 -59.57
N GLU A 206 13.13 31.65 -59.55
CA GLU A 206 12.71 30.50 -60.36
C GLU A 206 12.78 30.82 -61.88
N ASN A 207 13.38 29.91 -62.68
CA ASN A 207 13.36 29.83 -64.15
C ASN A 207 13.95 31.02 -64.96
N ILE A 208 15.26 31.21 -64.96
CA ILE A 208 15.96 32.00 -66.01
C ILE A 208 17.26 31.29 -66.41
N LEU A 209 17.45 31.04 -67.71
CA LEU A 209 18.73 30.56 -68.27
C LEU A 209 19.69 31.75 -68.39
N THR A 210 20.74 31.78 -67.58
CA THR A 210 21.83 32.76 -67.70
C THR A 210 22.77 32.34 -68.83
N LEU A 211 22.61 32.94 -70.01
CA LEU A 211 23.57 32.77 -71.11
C LEU A 211 24.68 33.83 -70.95
N ASN A 212 25.92 33.35 -70.82
CA ASN A 212 27.11 34.21 -70.76
C ASN A 212 27.46 34.69 -72.17
N PHE A 213 27.68 35.99 -72.34
CA PHE A 213 28.16 36.55 -73.61
C PHE A 213 29.66 36.27 -73.79
N ASP A 214 30.05 35.74 -74.96
CA ASP A 214 31.46 35.59 -75.32
C ASP A 214 32.07 36.99 -75.57
N ILE A 215 32.99 37.40 -74.71
CA ILE A 215 33.69 38.68 -74.85
C ILE A 215 34.84 38.47 -75.83
N CYS A 216 34.87 39.23 -76.92
CA CYS A 216 35.95 39.16 -77.92
C CYS A 216 37.33 39.34 -77.26
N PRO A 217 38.37 38.60 -77.71
CA PRO A 217 39.70 38.70 -77.12
C PRO A 217 40.28 40.11 -77.29
N ASN A 218 40.99 40.56 -76.25
CA ASN A 218 41.52 41.91 -76.14
C ASN A 218 42.77 42.07 -77.04
N ASN A 219 42.72 43.00 -78.02
CA ASN A 219 43.79 43.16 -79.02
C ASN A 219 44.95 44.06 -78.56
N CYS A 220 44.98 44.47 -77.29
CA CYS A 220 46.02 45.33 -76.75
C CYS A 220 46.97 44.52 -75.86
N LYS A 221 48.29 44.71 -76.03
CA LYS A 221 49.31 44.10 -75.17
C LYS A 221 49.19 44.69 -73.77
N ASN A 222 48.97 43.84 -72.78
CA ASN A 222 48.92 44.24 -71.38
C ASN A 222 50.26 44.82 -70.94
N TYR A 223 50.22 45.94 -70.21
CA TYR A 223 51.41 46.58 -69.67
C TYR A 223 52.12 45.64 -68.69
N GLN A 224 53.40 45.33 -68.96
CA GLN A 224 54.27 44.66 -68.01
C GLN A 224 55.11 45.74 -67.32
N GLY A 225 54.87 45.97 -66.03
CA GLY A 225 55.69 46.89 -65.24
C GLY A 225 57.16 46.49 -65.20
N PRO A 226 58.08 47.43 -64.89
CA PRO A 226 59.51 47.15 -64.85
C PRO A 226 59.84 46.06 -63.82
N LYS A 227 60.76 45.16 -64.17
CA LYS A 227 61.23 44.11 -63.25
C LYS A 227 62.07 44.74 -62.15
N VAL A 228 61.49 44.89 -60.96
CA VAL A 228 62.16 45.41 -59.77
C VAL A 228 63.04 44.30 -59.16
N ALA A 229 64.25 44.64 -58.73
CA ALA A 229 65.16 43.67 -58.11
C ALA A 229 64.56 43.10 -56.80
N PRO A 230 64.73 41.80 -56.50
CA PRO A 230 64.10 41.15 -55.34
C PRO A 230 64.41 41.84 -54.01
N SER A 231 65.61 42.43 -53.90
CA SER A 231 66.02 43.19 -52.72
C SER A 231 65.16 44.44 -52.50
N ILE A 232 64.78 45.15 -53.57
CA ILE A 232 63.96 46.36 -53.49
C ILE A 232 62.50 45.99 -53.21
N LEU A 233 62.02 44.90 -53.81
CA LEU A 233 60.69 44.35 -53.50
C LEU A 233 60.58 43.96 -52.02
N SER A 234 61.59 43.30 -51.45
CA SER A 234 61.59 42.93 -50.03
C SER A 234 61.57 44.16 -49.11
N VAL A 235 62.30 45.23 -49.46
CA VAL A 235 62.29 46.48 -48.67
C VAL A 235 60.94 47.18 -48.77
N LEU A 236 60.37 47.26 -49.98
CA LEU A 236 59.04 47.85 -50.17
C LEU A 236 57.97 47.04 -49.44
N GLN A 237 58.06 45.71 -49.47
CA GLN A 237 57.13 44.83 -48.81
C GLN A 237 57.25 44.91 -47.28
N ALA A 238 58.48 45.02 -46.74
CA ALA A 238 58.69 45.27 -45.32
C ALA A 238 58.17 46.64 -44.89
N ALA A 239 58.33 47.67 -45.73
CA ALA A 239 57.79 49.01 -45.45
C ALA A 239 56.25 49.09 -45.53
N LEU A 240 55.62 48.15 -46.25
CA LEU A 240 54.17 48.02 -46.36
C LEU A 240 53.56 47.12 -45.28
N GLN A 241 54.39 46.47 -44.46
CA GLN A 241 53.94 45.64 -43.36
C GLN A 241 53.77 46.55 -42.13
N ASP A 242 52.53 46.76 -41.70
CA ASP A 242 52.22 47.60 -40.53
C ASP A 242 52.84 46.96 -39.27
N GLU A 243 53.87 47.61 -38.70
CA GLU A 243 54.54 47.16 -37.48
C GLU A 243 53.63 47.32 -36.26
N ALA A 244 53.65 46.34 -35.36
CA ALA A 244 52.82 46.35 -34.14
C ALA A 244 53.28 47.43 -33.14
N ASP A 245 52.31 48.10 -32.51
CA ASP A 245 52.55 49.16 -31.53
C ASP A 245 53.45 48.67 -30.37
N ILE A 246 54.61 49.33 -30.18
CA ILE A 246 55.54 49.04 -29.10
C ILE A 246 55.11 49.84 -27.86
N ASP A 247 54.51 49.17 -26.87
CA ASP A 247 54.20 49.77 -25.56
C ASP A 247 55.47 49.95 -24.72
N VAL A 248 55.92 51.20 -24.58
CA VAL A 248 57.06 51.59 -23.72
C VAL A 248 56.52 52.08 -22.37
N ASP A 249 56.60 51.25 -21.32
CA ASP A 249 56.25 51.65 -19.95
C ASP A 249 57.40 52.47 -19.32
N VAL A 250 57.13 53.76 -19.06
CA VAL A 250 58.08 54.72 -18.50
C VAL A 250 57.81 54.90 -17.01
N LYS A 251 58.58 54.23 -16.15
CA LYS A 251 58.65 54.57 -14.71
C LYS A 251 60.08 54.71 -14.19
N SER A 252 60.34 55.94 -13.75
CA SER A 252 61.36 56.43 -12.83
C SER A 252 62.80 56.57 -13.35
N THR A 253 63.23 57.83 -13.31
CA THR A 253 64.53 58.39 -13.63
C THR A 253 65.54 58.18 -12.50
N ALA A 254 66.78 57.79 -12.84
CA ALA A 254 67.95 58.17 -12.06
C ALA A 254 69.22 58.15 -12.94
N SER A 255 69.82 59.32 -13.10
CA SER A 255 71.05 59.61 -13.85
C SER A 255 72.28 58.89 -13.28
N LYS A 256 73.17 58.36 -14.14
CA LYS A 256 74.54 58.89 -14.33
C LYS A 256 75.47 58.02 -15.20
N LYS A 257 76.24 58.77 -16.01
CA LYS A 257 77.64 58.59 -16.45
C LYS A 257 77.96 57.66 -17.63
N ILE A 258 78.07 58.33 -18.77
CA ILE A 258 79.09 58.27 -19.83
C ILE A 258 80.34 57.43 -19.49
N HIS A 259 80.66 56.46 -20.36
CA HIS A 259 82.03 56.21 -20.81
C HIS A 259 82.05 55.92 -22.32
N ARG A 260 83.05 56.50 -22.98
CA ARG A 260 83.25 56.60 -24.45
C ARG A 260 84.36 55.63 -24.87
N ALA A 261 84.26 55.18 -26.13
CA ALA A 261 85.29 54.54 -26.98
C ALA A 261 85.49 53.02 -26.75
N ASN A 262 85.65 52.17 -27.76
CA ASN A 262 86.41 52.32 -29.01
C ASN A 262 85.74 51.64 -30.22
N LYS A 263 85.85 52.26 -31.39
CA LYS A 263 85.62 51.64 -32.71
C LYS A 263 86.92 50.97 -33.17
N THR A 264 86.85 49.73 -33.63
CA THR A 264 87.84 49.10 -34.54
C THR A 264 87.11 48.17 -35.51
N PRO A 265 87.68 47.93 -36.71
CA PRO A 265 86.93 48.02 -37.95
C PRO A 265 86.28 46.72 -38.42
N LEU A 266 85.18 46.93 -39.13
CA LEU A 266 84.55 46.03 -40.09
C LEU A 266 85.60 45.55 -41.11
N TYR A 267 85.78 44.23 -41.24
CA TYR A 267 86.50 43.43 -42.24
C TYR A 267 87.69 42.57 -41.71
N PRO A 268 87.66 41.24 -41.92
CA PRO A 268 88.71 40.32 -41.50
C PRO A 268 89.93 40.36 -42.43
N LYS A 269 91.14 40.22 -41.87
CA LYS A 269 92.39 40.05 -42.63
C LYS A 269 92.62 38.57 -42.98
N PRO A 270 92.95 38.22 -44.23
CA PRO A 270 93.19 36.84 -44.64
C PRO A 270 94.61 36.38 -44.25
N ARG A 271 94.75 35.12 -43.81
CA ARG A 271 96.04 34.41 -43.78
C ARG A 271 95.87 33.05 -44.44
N GLY A 272 96.76 32.78 -45.40
CA GLY A 272 96.62 31.78 -46.45
C GLY A 272 96.90 30.34 -46.02
N LEU A 273 96.79 29.45 -47.01
CA LEU A 273 96.93 28.00 -46.90
C LEU A 273 98.26 27.57 -46.26
N VAL A 274 98.18 26.56 -45.39
CA VAL A 274 99.34 25.77 -44.95
C VAL A 274 99.14 24.33 -45.46
N PRO A 275 100.04 23.78 -46.29
CA PRO A 275 99.95 22.41 -46.79
C PRO A 275 100.42 21.36 -45.77
N LYS A 276 99.82 20.16 -45.82
CA LYS A 276 100.48 18.87 -45.60
C LYS A 276 99.92 17.86 -46.58
#